data_AF-A0A2N2ZYF9-F1
#
_entry.id   AF-A0A2N2ZYF9-F1
#
_cell.length_a   1.000
_cell.length_b   1.000
_cell.length_c   1.000
_cell.angle_alpha   90.00
_cell.angle_beta   90.00
_cell.angle_gamma   90.00
#
_symmetry.space_group_name_H-M   'P 1'
#
loop_
_entity.id
_entity.type
_entity.pdbx_description
1 polymer ?
#
loop_
_entity_poly.entity_id
_entity_poly.type
_entity_poly.pdbx_seq_one_letter_code
_entity_poly.pdbx_strand_id
1 'polypeptide(L)'
;MENNPNGKTGDSPETRNPEKENQPLVDGRGVTQNINPDEMEKDLNSRILEITLNIQNNYPELSKFIEEMPVTIPVEADQQITINHLKSYYESLVSMLARYKLDHPANEQQC
;
A
#
# COMPACT_ATOMS: atom_id res chain seq x y z
N MET A 1 61.46 0.00 -29.36
CA MET A 1 60.25 -0.39 -30.11
C MET A 1 59.57 -1.49 -29.32
N GLU A 2 58.43 -1.18 -28.70
CA GLU A 2 57.10 -1.63 -29.19
C GLU A 2 56.82 -3.07 -28.68
N ASN A 3 55.77 -3.43 -27.94
CA ASN A 3 54.48 -2.82 -27.58
C ASN A 3 53.95 -3.49 -26.30
N ASN A 4 53.21 -2.75 -25.47
CA ASN A 4 52.26 -3.28 -24.47
C ASN A 4 51.02 -3.82 -25.24
N PRO A 5 50.30 -4.87 -24.80
CA PRO A 5 49.31 -4.72 -23.70
C PRO A 5 49.08 -6.00 -22.87
N ASN A 6 48.95 -5.87 -21.54
CA ASN A 6 47.69 -6.11 -20.82
C ASN A 6 47.90 -6.29 -19.32
N GLY A 7 46.94 -5.70 -18.59
CA GLY A 7 46.89 -5.60 -17.15
C GLY A 7 46.87 -6.95 -16.46
N LYS A 8 47.85 -7.13 -15.58
CA LYS A 8 47.96 -8.27 -14.68
C LYS A 8 46.95 -8.10 -13.54
N THR A 9 45.87 -8.88 -13.66
CA THR A 9 45.11 -9.51 -12.58
C THR A 9 44.74 -8.60 -11.41
N GLY A 10 43.63 -7.89 -11.57
CA GLY A 10 42.81 -7.51 -10.43
C GLY A 10 42.27 -8.77 -9.75
N ASP A 11 42.47 -8.84 -8.44
CA ASP A 11 41.82 -9.78 -7.55
C ASP A 11 40.31 -9.66 -7.73
N SER A 12 39.73 -10.63 -8.45
CA SER A 12 38.28 -10.84 -8.49
C SER A 12 37.99 -12.01 -7.58
N PRO A 13 37.33 -11.80 -6.42
CA PRO A 13 36.76 -12.92 -5.70
C PRO A 13 35.62 -13.47 -6.54
N GLU A 14 35.89 -14.65 -7.08
CA GLU A 14 34.97 -15.77 -7.28
C GLU A 14 33.50 -15.43 -7.02
N THR A 15 32.77 -15.37 -8.14
CA THR A 15 31.33 -15.60 -8.31
C THR A 15 30.59 -15.99 -7.02
N ARG A 16 29.96 -15.00 -6.37
CA ARG A 16 28.86 -15.28 -5.45
C ARG A 16 27.67 -15.76 -6.27
N ASN A 17 27.42 -17.07 -6.22
CA ASN A 17 26.11 -17.62 -6.51
C ASN A 17 25.11 -17.05 -5.48
N PRO A 18 24.01 -16.40 -5.87
CA PRO A 18 22.85 -16.26 -5.00
C PRO A 18 21.83 -17.31 -5.45
N GLU A 19 22.15 -18.58 -5.25
CA GLU A 19 21.12 -19.61 -5.24
C GLU A 19 21.25 -20.38 -3.92
N LYS A 20 20.13 -20.48 -3.21
CA LYS A 20 19.93 -21.06 -1.87
C LYS A 20 20.37 -20.11 -0.76
N GLU A 21 19.48 -19.26 -0.27
CA GLU A 21 18.57 -19.70 0.79
C GLU A 21 17.28 -18.88 0.80
N ASN A 22 16.21 -19.46 0.25
CA ASN A 22 14.87 -19.13 0.72
C ASN A 22 14.70 -19.83 2.08
N GLN A 23 15.17 -19.22 3.16
CA GLN A 23 14.66 -19.56 4.49
C GLN A 23 13.54 -18.58 4.84
N PRO A 24 12.31 -19.06 5.05
CA PRO A 24 11.28 -18.23 5.65
C PRO A 24 11.70 -17.95 7.09
N LEU A 25 11.89 -16.68 7.44
CA LEU A 25 11.94 -16.25 8.83
C LEU A 25 10.54 -16.47 9.42
N VAL A 26 10.33 -17.63 10.01
CA VAL A 26 9.09 -17.99 10.72
C VAL A 26 9.13 -17.39 12.12
N ASP A 27 8.83 -16.09 12.21
CA ASP A 27 8.50 -15.50 13.51
C ASP A 27 7.18 -16.11 14.00
N GLY A 28 7.30 -16.92 15.06
CA GLY A 28 6.23 -17.72 15.67
C GLY A 28 5.12 -16.90 16.30
N ARG A 29 4.27 -16.29 15.47
CA ARG A 29 2.89 -15.94 15.81
C ARG A 29 1.96 -16.59 14.79
N GLY A 30 1.62 -17.85 15.08
CA GLY A 30 0.58 -18.59 14.38
C GLY A 30 -0.78 -17.95 14.60
N VAL A 31 -1.15 -17.03 13.72
CA VAL A 31 -2.54 -16.77 13.32
C VAL A 31 -2.52 -16.59 11.80
N THR A 32 -2.33 -17.67 11.05
CA THR A 32 -2.84 -17.70 9.68
C THR A 32 -4.34 -17.92 9.80
N GLN A 33 -5.08 -16.87 10.16
CA GLN A 33 -6.49 -16.86 9.82
C GLN A 33 -6.54 -17.08 8.31
N ASN A 34 -7.32 -18.08 7.90
CA ASN A 34 -7.66 -18.34 6.51
C ASN A 34 -8.47 -17.11 6.03
N ILE A 35 -7.77 -16.02 5.69
CA ILE A 35 -8.41 -14.80 5.22
C ILE A 35 -8.59 -14.99 3.74
N ASN A 36 -9.82 -15.32 3.34
CA ASN A 36 -10.17 -15.40 1.93
C ASN A 36 -9.90 -14.02 1.31
N PRO A 37 -9.03 -13.91 0.30
CA PRO A 37 -8.70 -12.62 -0.31
C PRO A 37 -9.95 -11.89 -0.81
N ASP A 38 -10.94 -12.63 -1.33
CA ASP A 38 -12.24 -12.09 -1.73
C ASP A 38 -13.03 -11.47 -0.57
N GLU A 39 -12.96 -12.04 0.63
CA GLU A 39 -13.63 -11.47 1.82
C GLU A 39 -12.91 -10.22 2.30
N MET A 40 -11.57 -10.19 2.23
CA MET A 40 -10.78 -9.01 2.58
C MET A 40 -11.04 -7.85 1.63
N GLU A 41 -11.10 -8.12 0.32
CA GLU A 41 -11.46 -7.13 -0.69
C GLU A 41 -12.85 -6.55 -0.44
N LYS A 42 -13.84 -7.40 -0.12
CA LYS A 42 -15.21 -6.96 0.20
C LYS A 42 -15.27 -6.13 1.47
N ASP A 43 -14.52 -6.51 2.51
CA ASP A 43 -14.43 -5.74 3.76
C ASP A 43 -13.83 -4.36 3.50
N LEU A 44 -12.72 -4.29 2.75
CA LEU A 44 -12.09 -3.03 2.37
C LEU A 44 -13.02 -2.13 1.56
N ASN A 45 -13.70 -2.67 0.54
CA ASN A 45 -14.67 -1.92 -0.25
C ASN A 45 -15.82 -1.38 0.61
N SER A 46 -16.31 -2.17 1.57
CA SER A 46 -17.36 -1.74 2.50
C SER A 46 -16.90 -0.59 3.39
N ARG A 47 -15.68 -0.68 3.94
CA ARG A 47 -15.09 0.39 4.76
C ARG A 47 -14.81 1.66 3.97
N ILE A 48 -14.33 1.52 2.74
CA ILE A 48 -14.12 2.64 1.81
C ILE A 48 -15.45 3.34 1.53
N LEU A 49 -16.52 2.58 1.27
CA LEU A 49 -17.84 3.14 1.05
C LEU A 49 -18.34 3.87 2.30
N GLU A 50 -18.24 3.26 3.47
CA GLU A 50 -18.67 3.85 4.73
C GLU A 50 -17.98 5.18 5.02
N ILE A 51 -16.64 5.22 4.91
CA ILE A 51 -15.90 6.46 5.17
C ILE A 51 -16.18 7.51 4.10
N THR A 52 -16.35 7.10 2.84
CA THR A 52 -16.69 8.02 1.75
C THR A 52 -18.06 8.66 1.98
N LEU A 53 -19.06 7.87 2.38
CA LEU A 53 -20.38 8.38 2.73
C LEU A 53 -20.35 9.28 3.97
N ASN A 54 -19.54 8.93 4.97
CA ASN A 54 -19.34 9.78 6.15
C ASN A 54 -18.73 11.13 5.74
N ILE A 55 -17.70 11.11 4.90
CA ILE A 55 -17.08 12.33 4.37
C ILE A 55 -18.10 13.15 3.58
N GLN A 56 -18.89 12.54 2.68
CA GLN A 56 -19.88 13.27 1.90
C GLN A 56 -20.98 13.92 2.75
N ASN A 57 -21.43 13.24 3.80
CA ASN A 57 -22.53 13.72 4.64
C ASN A 57 -22.07 14.76 5.68
N ASN A 58 -20.90 14.56 6.30
CA ASN A 58 -20.44 15.36 7.43
C ASN A 58 -19.34 16.36 7.07
N TYR A 59 -18.64 16.14 5.95
CA TYR A 59 -17.49 16.92 5.51
C TYR A 59 -17.55 17.17 3.99
N PRO A 60 -18.62 17.78 3.47
CA PRO A 60 -18.83 17.97 2.04
C PRO A 60 -17.69 18.76 1.36
N GLU A 61 -16.91 19.53 2.12
CA GLU A 61 -15.71 20.23 1.64
C GLU A 61 -14.60 19.28 1.20
N LEU A 62 -14.58 18.08 1.76
CA LEU A 62 -13.61 17.03 1.44
C LEU A 62 -14.04 16.18 0.23
N SER A 63 -15.33 16.18 -0.13
CA SER A 63 -15.86 15.38 -1.25
C SER A 63 -15.13 15.65 -2.57
N LYS A 64 -14.78 16.91 -2.84
CA LYS A 64 -14.01 17.29 -4.04
C LYS A 64 -12.65 16.59 -4.14
N PHE A 65 -12.01 16.27 -3.01
CA PHE A 65 -10.72 15.57 -3.03
C PHE A 65 -10.89 14.07 -3.27
N ILE A 66 -12.06 13.50 -2.92
CA ILE A 66 -12.38 12.10 -3.21
C ILE A 66 -12.59 11.91 -4.71
N GLU A 67 -13.30 12.84 -5.36
CA GLU A 67 -13.53 12.80 -6.82
C GLU A 67 -12.23 12.90 -7.63
N GLU A 68 -11.25 13.65 -7.12
CA GLU A 68 -9.92 13.80 -7.74
C GLU A 68 -8.98 12.62 -7.48
N MET A 69 -9.37 11.65 -6.64
CA MET A 69 -8.61 10.42 -6.37
C MET A 69 -9.25 9.21 -7.07
N PRO A 70 -8.98 8.97 -8.36
CA PRO A 70 -9.53 7.82 -9.06
C PRO A 70 -8.99 6.52 -8.45
N VAL A 71 -9.89 5.59 -8.13
CA VAL A 71 -9.51 4.22 -7.76
C VAL A 71 -9.01 3.53 -9.02
N THR A 72 -7.69 3.34 -9.09
CA THR A 72 -7.06 2.56 -10.17
C THR A 72 -7.40 1.09 -9.95
N ILE A 73 -8.44 0.60 -10.62
CA ILE A 73 -8.71 -0.84 -10.66
C ILE A 73 -7.59 -1.48 -11.50
N PRO A 74 -6.73 -2.34 -10.91
CA PRO A 74 -5.63 -2.96 -11.64
C PRO A 74 -6.18 -3.76 -12.82
N VAL A 75 -5.52 -3.67 -13.98
CA VAL A 75 -5.87 -4.47 -15.18
C VAL A 75 -5.49 -5.94 -14.99
N GLU A 76 -4.54 -6.21 -14.09
CA GLU A 76 -4.05 -7.54 -13.76
C GLU A 76 -4.91 -8.17 -12.66
N ALA A 77 -5.33 -9.42 -12.86
CA ALA A 77 -6.19 -10.19 -11.95
C ALA A 77 -5.48 -10.62 -10.64
N ASP A 78 -4.43 -9.91 -10.23
CA ASP A 78 -3.74 -10.19 -8.98
C ASP A 78 -4.53 -9.57 -7.82
N GLN A 79 -5.27 -10.44 -7.13
CA GLN A 79 -6.09 -10.09 -5.97
C GLN A 79 -5.27 -9.44 -4.85
N GLN A 80 -3.99 -9.82 -4.69
CA GLN A 80 -3.14 -9.27 -3.65
C GLN A 80 -2.73 -7.83 -3.97
N ILE A 81 -2.49 -7.53 -5.24
CA ILE A 81 -2.28 -6.16 -5.72
C ILE A 81 -3.56 -5.34 -5.46
N THR A 82 -4.73 -5.83 -5.88
CA THR A 82 -6.02 -5.16 -5.64
C THR A 82 -6.27 -4.83 -4.17
N ILE A 83 -6.08 -5.80 -3.27
CA ILE A 83 -6.23 -5.60 -1.82
C ILE A 83 -5.28 -4.51 -1.31
N ASN A 84 -4.02 -4.51 -1.73
CA ASN A 84 -3.05 -3.50 -1.32
C ASN A 84 -3.46 -2.10 -1.80
N HIS A 85 -3.92 -1.96 -3.04
CA HIS A 85 -4.43 -0.69 -3.57
C HIS A 85 -5.64 -0.18 -2.77
N LEU A 86 -6.61 -1.05 -2.49
CA LEU A 86 -7.79 -0.68 -1.69
C LEU A 86 -7.41 -0.26 -0.28
N LYS A 87 -6.47 -0.99 0.34
CA LYS A 87 -5.97 -0.64 1.67
C LYS A 87 -5.30 0.73 1.68
N SER A 88 -4.40 1.00 0.74
CA SER A 88 -3.73 2.30 0.62
C SER A 88 -4.71 3.44 0.36
N TYR A 89 -5.76 3.19 -0.45
CA TYR A 89 -6.82 4.16 -0.67
C TYR A 89 -7.61 4.46 0.61
N TYR A 90 -8.03 3.42 1.33
CA TYR A 90 -8.70 3.56 2.62
C TYR A 90 -7.85 4.36 3.63
N GLU A 91 -6.57 4.02 3.78
CA GLU A 91 -5.65 4.73 4.68
C GLU A 91 -5.49 6.21 4.29
N SER A 92 -5.52 6.53 3.00
CA SER A 92 -5.48 7.90 2.50
C SER A 92 -6.74 8.69 2.88
N LEU A 93 -7.93 8.08 2.74
CA LEU A 93 -9.20 8.69 3.16
C LEU A 93 -9.26 8.92 4.67
N VAL A 94 -8.84 7.94 5.46
CA VAL A 94 -8.76 8.05 6.92
C VAL A 94 -7.81 9.17 7.33
N SER A 95 -6.61 9.22 6.74
CA SER A 95 -5.61 10.23 7.04
C SER A 95 -6.08 11.63 6.66
N MET A 96 -6.75 11.77 5.50
CA MET A 96 -7.35 13.03 5.06
C MET A 96 -8.39 13.52 6.05
N LEU A 97 -9.32 12.64 6.46
CA LEU A 97 -10.36 12.98 7.42
C LEU A 97 -9.77 13.32 8.81
N ALA A 98 -8.82 12.53 9.29
CA ALA A 98 -8.14 12.77 10.57
C ALA A 98 -7.43 14.13 10.59
N ARG A 99 -6.71 14.46 9.51
CA ARG A 99 -6.05 15.76 9.37
C ARG A 99 -7.05 16.90 9.35
N TYR A 100 -8.14 16.76 8.60
CA TYR A 100 -9.19 17.77 8.57
C TYR A 100 -9.80 18.02 9.95
N LYS A 101 -10.10 16.96 10.71
CA LYS A 101 -10.60 17.07 12.09
C LYS A 101 -9.62 17.77 13.02
N LEU A 102 -8.32 17.51 12.86
CA LEU A 102 -7.27 18.16 13.64
C LEU A 102 -7.15 19.67 13.31
N ASP A 103 -7.23 20.02 12.03
CA ASP A 103 -7.17 21.40 11.56
C ASP A 103 -8.48 22.19 11.85
N HIS A 104 -9.61 21.49 11.98
CA HIS A 104 -10.95 22.07 12.18
C HIS A 104 -11.68 21.46 13.40
N PRO A 105 -11.15 21.64 14.63
CA PRO A 105 -11.76 21.07 15.84
C PRO A 105 -13.14 21.68 16.18
N ALA A 106 -13.54 22.77 15.52
CA ALA A 106 -14.81 23.45 15.74
C ALA A 106 -16.02 22.79 15.03
N ASN A 107 -15.79 21.89 14.06
CA ASN A 107 -16.88 21.27 13.29
C ASN A 107 -17.57 20.10 14.01
N GLU A 108 -17.16 19.73 15.23
CA GLU A 108 -17.92 18.79 16.08
C GLU A 108 -19.06 19.47 16.85
N GLN A 109 -19.29 20.77 16.65
CA GLN A 109 -20.41 21.51 17.23
C GLN A 109 -21.12 22.36 16.18
N GLN A 110 -21.90 21.72 15.30
CA GLN A 110 -22.99 22.42 14.63
C GLN A 110 -24.30 21.76 15.08
N CYS A 111 -24.81 22.28 16.21
CA CYS A 111 -26.11 22.15 16.89
C CYS A 111 -27.07 21.00 16.52
#